data_AF-A0A4Q2ZVB8-F1
#
_entry.id   AF-A0A4Q2ZVB8-F1
#
_cell.length_a   1.000
_cell.length_b   1.000
_cell.length_c   1.000
_cell.angle_alpha   90.00
_cell.angle_beta   90.00
_cell.angle_gamma   90.00
#
_symmetry.space_group_name_H-M   'P 1'
#
loop_
_entity.id
_entity.type
_entity.pdbx_description
1 polymer ?
#
loop_
_entity_poly.entity_id
_entity_poly.type
_entity_poly.pdbx_seq_one_letter_code
_entity_poly.pdbx_strand_id
1 'polypeptide(L)'
;MTMYKFLAVFLMAVVAAPAHAADLATIDCVIGKIQPALKDQIEGDVTRSFSEGTPRPAFDAAVNTGLAAAAKACAIEHGWSEAAATAARDYALAKLGMPIAEKFVAEKGFETAELETQFGSLAEETRNRQLSKEEMQQLVIASVTEEAKQTRENAALLNKYYLMLSTVQFASWNFSQA
;
A
#
# COMPACT_ATOMS: atom_id res chain seq x y z
N MET A 1 59.27 -10.11 40.23
CA MET A 1 59.19 -9.14 39.12
C MET A 1 59.52 -9.94 37.86
N THR A 2 58.63 -10.18 36.89
CA THR A 2 57.89 -9.19 36.11
C THR A 2 56.68 -9.85 35.42
N MET A 3 55.48 -9.39 35.80
CA MET A 3 54.34 -9.01 34.95
C MET A 3 53.90 -9.91 33.78
N TYR A 4 52.79 -10.66 33.99
CA TYR A 4 51.92 -11.18 32.93
C TYR A 4 51.13 -10.03 32.29
N LYS A 5 51.24 -9.85 30.96
CA LYS A 5 50.33 -9.02 30.16
C LYS A 5 49.16 -9.89 29.68
N PHE A 6 48.00 -9.78 30.33
CA PHE A 6 46.74 -10.24 29.76
C PHE A 6 46.11 -9.08 28.97
N LEU A 7 46.00 -9.26 27.65
CA LEU A 7 45.26 -8.37 26.76
C LEU A 7 43.79 -8.77 26.84
N ALA A 8 42.96 -7.97 27.52
CA ALA A 8 41.52 -8.17 27.55
C ALA A 8 40.89 -7.60 26.26
N VAL A 9 40.48 -8.49 25.36
CA VAL A 9 39.65 -8.14 24.20
C VAL A 9 38.19 -8.10 24.68
N PHE A 10 37.65 -6.89 24.85
CA PHE A 10 36.22 -6.68 25.10
C PHE A 10 35.48 -6.79 23.76
N LEU A 11 34.90 -7.96 23.46
CA LEU A 11 33.89 -8.10 22.42
C LEU A 11 32.62 -7.37 22.91
N MET A 12 32.34 -6.18 22.38
CA MET A 12 31.02 -5.58 22.50
C MET A 12 30.06 -6.39 21.61
N ALA A 13 29.29 -7.29 22.23
CA ALA A 13 28.10 -7.82 21.60
C ALA A 13 27.08 -6.69 21.49
N VAL A 14 27.00 -6.08 20.31
CA VAL A 14 25.87 -5.22 19.93
C VAL A 14 24.66 -6.15 19.88
N VAL A 15 23.87 -6.14 20.95
CA VAL A 15 22.54 -6.74 20.94
C VAL A 15 21.74 -5.88 19.98
N ALA A 16 21.59 -6.34 18.73
CA ALA A 16 20.59 -5.80 17.83
C ALA A 16 19.25 -6.03 18.52
N ALA A 17 18.70 -4.98 19.15
CA ALA A 17 17.32 -5.00 19.57
C ALA A 17 16.50 -5.40 18.33
N PRO A 18 15.58 -6.36 18.43
CA PRO A 18 14.71 -6.67 17.31
C PRO A 18 14.04 -5.36 16.93
N ALA A 19 14.14 -4.95 15.66
CA ALA A 19 13.28 -3.92 15.14
C ALA A 19 11.86 -4.40 15.44
N HIS A 20 11.21 -3.75 16.40
CA HIS A 20 9.87 -4.13 16.78
C HIS A 20 9.00 -3.82 15.57
N ALA A 21 8.56 -4.89 14.89
CA ALA A 21 7.52 -4.84 13.88
C ALA A 21 6.46 -3.81 14.27
N ALA A 22 6.20 -2.83 13.41
CA ALA A 22 5.20 -1.83 13.71
C ALA A 22 3.83 -2.49 13.95
N ASP A 23 3.15 -2.10 15.03
CA ASP A 23 1.85 -2.65 15.38
C ASP A 23 0.81 -2.27 14.33
N LEU A 24 0.34 -3.25 13.55
CA LEU A 24 -0.62 -3.06 12.47
C LEU A 24 -1.89 -2.32 12.91
N ALA A 25 -2.28 -2.40 14.19
CA ALA A 25 -3.42 -1.65 14.73
C ALA A 25 -3.24 -0.12 14.63
N THR A 26 -2.01 0.36 14.45
CA THR A 26 -1.66 1.78 14.40
C THR A 26 -1.56 2.34 12.98
N ILE A 27 -1.59 1.51 11.93
CA ILE A 27 -1.38 1.94 10.54
C ILE A 27 -2.37 3.02 10.06
N ASP A 28 -3.60 2.98 10.58
CA ASP A 28 -4.67 3.94 10.29
C ASP A 28 -4.45 5.33 10.89
N CYS A 29 -3.42 5.52 11.75
CA CYS A 29 -3.05 6.82 12.29
C CYS A 29 -2.90 7.88 11.19
N VAL A 30 -2.31 7.52 10.04
CA VAL A 30 -2.10 8.44 8.92
C VAL A 30 -3.43 8.97 8.39
N ILE A 31 -4.41 8.09 8.18
CA ILE A 31 -5.76 8.47 7.74
C ILE A 31 -6.45 9.37 8.78
N GLY A 32 -6.20 9.12 10.08
CA GLY A 32 -6.70 9.94 11.18
C GLY A 32 -6.10 11.35 11.24
N LYS A 33 -4.85 11.54 10.80
CA LYS A 33 -4.15 12.84 10.85
C LYS A 33 -4.28 13.69 9.59
N ILE A 34 -4.77 13.12 8.48
CA ILE A 34 -5.03 13.88 7.26
C ILE A 34 -6.23 14.81 7.46
N GLN A 35 -6.06 16.09 7.08
CA GLN A 35 -7.13 17.09 7.13
C GLN A 35 -8.24 16.79 6.10
N PRO A 36 -9.50 17.15 6.36
CA PRO A 36 -10.62 16.92 5.44
C PRO A 36 -10.35 17.40 4.00
N ALA A 37 -9.83 18.61 3.83
CA ALA A 37 -9.52 19.16 2.50
C ALA A 37 -8.53 18.29 1.70
N LEU A 38 -7.58 17.63 2.38
CA LEU A 38 -6.67 16.72 1.72
C LEU A 38 -7.34 15.37 1.39
N LYS A 39 -8.30 14.90 2.18
CA LYS A 39 -9.13 13.74 1.81
C LYS A 39 -9.95 14.03 0.56
N ASP A 40 -10.58 15.20 0.50
CA ASP A 40 -11.37 15.64 -0.66
C ASP A 40 -10.48 15.74 -1.92
N GLN A 41 -9.25 16.25 -1.79
CA GLN A 41 -8.29 16.28 -2.89
C GLN A 41 -7.89 14.89 -3.36
N ILE A 42 -7.63 13.95 -2.44
CA ILE A 42 -7.33 12.55 -2.77
C ILE A 42 -8.52 11.92 -3.51
N GLU A 43 -9.74 12.13 -3.02
CA GLU A 43 -10.96 11.61 -3.66
C GLU A 43 -11.12 12.16 -5.08
N GLY A 44 -10.92 13.47 -5.27
CA GLY A 44 -10.98 14.11 -6.59
C GLY A 44 -9.91 13.57 -7.55
N ASP A 45 -8.67 13.41 -7.09
CA ASP A 45 -7.57 12.91 -7.90
C ASP A 45 -7.76 11.44 -8.29
N VAL A 46 -8.23 10.60 -7.36
CA VAL A 46 -8.57 9.20 -7.65
C VAL A 46 -9.73 9.11 -8.62
N THR A 47 -10.82 9.84 -8.37
CA THR A 47 -12.00 9.87 -9.25
C THR A 47 -11.63 10.27 -10.67
N ARG A 48 -10.82 11.33 -10.81
CA ARG A 48 -10.28 11.79 -12.10
C ARG A 48 -9.43 10.70 -12.76
N SER A 49 -8.52 10.08 -12.00
CA SER A 49 -7.68 9.00 -12.54
C SER A 49 -8.51 7.85 -13.10
N PHE A 50 -9.55 7.41 -12.40
CA PHE A 50 -10.44 6.36 -12.88
C PHE A 50 -11.23 6.79 -14.12
N SER A 51 -11.68 8.05 -14.17
CA SER A 51 -12.47 8.60 -15.28
C SER A 51 -11.67 8.80 -16.58
N GLU A 52 -10.41 9.23 -16.49
CA GLU A 52 -9.62 9.64 -17.67
C GLU A 52 -8.96 8.47 -18.41
N GLY A 53 -9.10 7.22 -17.94
CA GLY A 53 -8.47 6.05 -18.56
C GLY A 53 -6.93 6.08 -18.56
N THR A 54 -6.31 7.07 -17.89
CA THR A 54 -4.85 7.25 -17.87
C THR A 54 -4.16 6.15 -17.05
N PRO A 55 -2.98 5.63 -17.47
CA PRO A 55 -2.33 4.50 -16.78
C PRO A 55 -1.75 4.86 -15.41
N ARG A 56 -1.47 6.14 -15.17
CA ARG A 56 -0.85 6.62 -13.92
C ARG A 56 -1.65 7.79 -13.37
N PRO A 57 -2.17 7.71 -12.13
CA PRO A 57 -2.80 8.85 -11.48
C PRO A 57 -1.80 10.01 -11.37
N ALA A 58 -2.23 11.20 -11.78
CA ALA A 58 -1.50 12.43 -11.52
C ALA A 58 -2.07 13.06 -10.23
N PHE A 59 -1.48 12.70 -9.10
CA PHE A 59 -1.83 13.32 -7.82
C PHE A 59 -1.23 14.72 -7.72
N ASP A 60 -1.98 15.63 -7.12
CA ASP A 60 -1.46 16.95 -6.78
C ASP A 60 -0.25 16.83 -5.84
N ALA A 61 0.74 17.73 -5.97
CA ALA A 61 1.93 17.72 -5.12
C ALA A 61 1.59 17.89 -3.62
N ALA A 62 0.48 18.58 -3.32
CA ALA A 62 -0.05 18.72 -1.97
C ALA A 62 -0.48 17.37 -1.37
N VAL A 63 -0.94 16.42 -2.19
CA VAL A 63 -1.31 15.07 -1.73
C VAL A 63 -0.10 14.35 -1.16
N ASN A 64 0.98 14.28 -1.94
CA ASN A 64 2.21 13.64 -1.51
C ASN A 64 2.82 14.32 -0.27
N THR A 65 2.81 15.65 -0.26
CA THR A 65 3.38 16.44 0.86
C THR A 65 2.58 16.25 2.15
N GLY A 66 1.25 16.32 2.06
CA GLY A 66 0.38 16.18 3.24
C GLY A 66 0.36 14.77 3.80
N LEU A 67 0.36 13.74 2.94
CA LEU A 67 0.50 12.35 3.34
C LEU A 67 1.85 12.09 4.03
N ALA A 68 2.95 12.61 3.49
CA ALA A 68 4.27 12.50 4.10
C ALA A 68 4.33 13.19 5.47
N ALA A 69 3.70 14.36 5.63
CA ALA A 69 3.63 15.06 6.90
C ALA A 69 2.83 14.28 7.95
N ALA A 70 1.66 13.72 7.58
CA ALA A 70 0.85 12.88 8.45
C ALA A 70 1.59 11.60 8.86
N ALA A 71 2.23 10.92 7.91
CA ALA A 71 3.04 9.72 8.18
C ALA A 71 4.20 10.01 9.13
N LYS A 72 4.91 11.13 8.95
CA LYS A 72 5.98 11.56 9.86
C LYS A 72 5.46 11.83 11.27
N ALA A 73 4.30 12.46 11.40
CA ALA A 73 3.69 12.72 12.71
C ALA A 73 3.33 11.41 13.42
N CYS A 74 2.73 10.45 12.72
CA CYS A 74 2.42 9.11 13.26
C CYS A 74 3.70 8.33 13.61
N ALA A 75 4.74 8.42 12.80
CA ALA A 75 6.01 7.77 13.08
C ALA A 75 6.66 8.29 14.36
N ILE A 76 6.58 9.61 14.63
CA ILE A 76 7.04 10.20 15.90
C ILE A 76 6.19 9.69 17.07
N GLU A 77 4.87 9.63 16.90
CA GLU A 77 3.92 9.22 17.96
C GLU A 77 4.09 7.75 18.36
N HIS A 78 4.31 6.87 17.39
CA HIS A 78 4.36 5.42 17.59
C HIS A 78 5.79 4.84 17.55
N GLY A 79 6.81 5.66 17.34
CA GLY A 79 8.20 5.21 17.24
C GLY A 79 8.47 4.36 15.99
N TRP A 80 7.73 4.56 14.91
CA TRP A 80 7.91 3.79 13.67
C TRP A 80 9.23 4.11 12.98
N SER A 81 9.78 3.11 12.29
CA SER A 81 10.88 3.31 11.34
C SER A 81 10.43 4.15 10.12
N GLU A 82 11.39 4.67 9.35
CA GLU A 82 11.09 5.36 8.09
C GLU A 82 10.41 4.44 7.06
N ALA A 83 10.76 3.15 7.07
CA ALA A 83 10.13 2.13 6.24
C ALA A 83 8.66 1.94 6.61
N ALA A 84 8.35 1.83 7.91
CA ALA A 84 6.98 1.77 8.39
C ALA A 84 6.20 3.06 8.05
N ALA A 85 6.80 4.24 8.21
CA ALA A 85 6.16 5.51 7.82
C ALA A 85 5.82 5.55 6.32
N THR A 86 6.71 5.05 5.46
CA THR A 86 6.50 4.97 4.01
C THR A 86 5.38 3.99 3.67
N ALA A 87 5.39 2.80 4.28
CA ALA A 87 4.34 1.80 4.09
C ALA A 87 2.96 2.32 4.55
N ALA A 88 2.89 2.98 5.71
CA ALA A 88 1.64 3.57 6.20
C ALA A 88 1.10 4.68 5.27
N ARG A 89 2.00 5.45 4.64
CA ARG A 89 1.62 6.47 3.64
C ARG A 89 0.98 5.85 2.41
N ASP A 90 1.62 4.82 1.85
CA ASP A 90 1.17 4.16 0.64
C ASP A 90 -0.15 3.40 0.91
N TYR A 91 -0.25 2.76 2.08
CA TYR A 91 -1.48 2.17 2.61
C TYR A 91 -2.61 3.20 2.69
N ALA A 92 -2.37 4.36 3.31
CA ALA A 92 -3.39 5.38 3.50
C ALA A 92 -3.95 5.90 2.17
N LEU A 93 -3.09 6.15 1.18
CA LEU A 93 -3.51 6.58 -0.15
C LEU A 93 -4.38 5.52 -0.83
N ALA A 94 -3.92 4.26 -0.84
CA ALA A 94 -4.66 3.17 -1.47
C ALA A 94 -6.00 2.91 -0.77
N LYS A 95 -6.02 2.86 0.57
CA LYS A 95 -7.24 2.63 1.36
C LYS A 95 -8.27 3.73 1.19
N LEU A 96 -7.86 4.99 1.08
CA LEU A 96 -8.78 6.10 0.77
C LEU A 96 -9.32 6.02 -0.66
N GLY A 97 -8.56 5.46 -1.60
CA GLY A 97 -8.98 5.26 -2.99
C GLY A 97 -9.90 4.06 -3.22
N MET A 98 -9.84 3.03 -2.38
CA MET A 98 -10.59 1.78 -2.56
C MET A 98 -12.11 1.95 -2.76
N PRO A 99 -12.84 2.74 -1.94
CA PRO A 99 -14.28 2.93 -2.14
C PRO A 99 -14.63 3.53 -3.50
N ILE A 100 -13.74 4.35 -4.06
CA ILE A 100 -13.91 4.93 -5.40
C ILE A 100 -13.67 3.85 -6.45
N ALA A 101 -12.58 3.08 -6.32
CA ALA A 101 -12.27 1.98 -7.22
C ALA A 101 -13.42 0.95 -7.29
N GLU A 102 -13.96 0.57 -6.13
CA GLU A 102 -15.13 -0.31 -5.97
C GLU A 102 -16.35 0.23 -6.72
N LYS A 103 -16.66 1.52 -6.55
CA LYS A 103 -17.75 2.17 -7.28
C LYS A 103 -17.57 2.06 -8.80
N PHE A 104 -16.39 2.39 -9.33
CA PHE A 104 -16.15 2.36 -10.78
C PHE A 104 -16.24 0.94 -11.38
N VAL A 105 -15.72 -0.08 -10.69
CA VAL A 105 -15.83 -1.48 -11.18
C VAL A 105 -17.26 -1.98 -11.09
N ALA A 106 -18.00 -1.65 -10.03
CA ALA A 106 -19.41 -2.01 -9.88
C ALA A 106 -20.29 -1.36 -10.95
N GLU A 107 -20.05 -0.08 -11.30
CA GLU A 107 -20.74 0.62 -12.40
C GLU A 107 -20.53 -0.04 -13.77
N LYS A 108 -19.43 -0.80 -13.95
CA LYS A 108 -19.17 -1.62 -15.15
C LYS A 108 -19.68 -3.06 -15.04
N GLY A 109 -20.38 -3.38 -13.95
CA GLY A 109 -20.97 -4.70 -13.70
C GLY A 109 -19.97 -5.77 -13.25
N PHE A 110 -18.85 -5.37 -12.63
CA PHE A 110 -17.97 -6.30 -11.93
C PHE A 110 -18.37 -6.40 -10.46
N GLU A 111 -18.45 -7.62 -9.94
CA GLU A 111 -18.71 -7.87 -8.52
C GLU A 111 -17.42 -7.73 -7.72
N THR A 112 -17.35 -6.76 -6.81
CA THR A 112 -16.15 -6.47 -6.02
C THR A 112 -15.68 -7.67 -5.20
N ALA A 113 -16.63 -8.41 -4.60
CA ALA A 113 -16.33 -9.62 -3.83
C ALA A 113 -15.67 -10.73 -4.69
N GLU A 114 -16.03 -10.84 -5.97
CA GLU A 114 -15.39 -11.80 -6.88
C GLU A 114 -13.96 -11.36 -7.22
N LEU A 115 -13.75 -10.07 -7.48
CA LEU A 115 -12.41 -9.52 -7.72
C LEU A 115 -11.50 -9.71 -6.49
N GLU A 116 -12.01 -9.44 -5.30
CA GLU A 116 -11.29 -9.66 -4.04
C GLU A 116 -10.99 -11.14 -3.81
N THR A 117 -11.94 -12.03 -4.12
CA THR A 117 -11.73 -13.48 -4.05
C THR A 117 -10.63 -13.93 -5.00
N GLN A 118 -10.60 -13.39 -6.22
CA GLN A 118 -9.55 -13.70 -7.20
C GLN A 118 -8.18 -13.24 -6.71
N PHE A 119 -8.06 -12.00 -6.23
CA PHE A 119 -6.81 -11.53 -5.61
C PHE A 119 -6.42 -12.37 -4.38
N GLY A 120 -7.39 -12.70 -3.54
CA GLY A 120 -7.24 -13.56 -2.36
C GLY A 120 -6.83 -15.00 -2.68
N SER A 121 -7.02 -15.47 -3.92
CA SER A 121 -6.60 -16.80 -4.35
C SER A 121 -5.10 -16.91 -4.69
N LEU A 122 -4.41 -15.79 -4.83
CA LEU A 122 -2.95 -15.77 -5.06
C LEU A 122 -2.20 -16.41 -3.88
N ALA A 123 -0.92 -16.74 -4.07
CA ALA A 123 -0.08 -17.13 -2.93
C ALA A 123 0.09 -15.93 -1.96
N GLU A 124 0.21 -16.20 -0.66
CA GLU A 124 0.38 -15.15 0.34
C GLU A 124 1.64 -14.32 0.08
N GLU A 125 2.75 -14.98 -0.28
CA GLU A 125 4.00 -14.30 -0.60
C GLU A 125 3.88 -13.39 -1.82
N THR A 126 3.01 -13.74 -2.78
CA THR A 126 2.70 -12.89 -3.93
C THR A 126 1.88 -11.68 -3.53
N ARG A 127 0.86 -11.87 -2.68
CA ARG A 127 0.01 -10.77 -2.19
C ARG A 127 0.76 -9.77 -1.33
N ASN A 128 1.77 -10.22 -0.59
CA ASN A 128 2.56 -9.42 0.35
C ASN A 128 3.69 -8.62 -0.31
N ARG A 129 3.75 -8.56 -1.65
CA ARG A 129 4.67 -7.69 -2.39
C ARG A 129 3.94 -6.96 -3.51
N GLN A 130 4.64 -6.02 -4.13
CA GLN A 130 4.17 -5.46 -5.39
C GLN A 130 4.05 -6.58 -6.44
N LEU A 131 2.88 -6.66 -7.07
CA LEU A 131 2.64 -7.60 -8.17
C LEU A 131 3.49 -7.21 -9.39
N SER A 132 3.99 -8.23 -10.09
CA SER A 132 4.61 -8.02 -11.40
C SER A 132 3.55 -7.61 -12.43
N LYS A 133 4.01 -7.12 -13.59
CA LYS A 133 3.09 -6.79 -14.69
C LYS A 133 2.33 -8.02 -15.18
N GLU A 134 3.01 -9.16 -15.22
CA GLU A 134 2.46 -10.45 -15.66
C GLU A 134 1.40 -10.95 -14.66
N GLU A 135 1.68 -10.86 -13.35
CA GLU A 135 0.72 -11.25 -12.30
C GLU A 135 -0.52 -10.36 -12.30
N MET A 136 -0.32 -9.04 -12.45
CA MET A 136 -1.42 -8.09 -12.59
C MET A 136 -2.27 -8.39 -13.84
N GLN A 137 -1.62 -8.67 -14.97
CA GLN A 137 -2.30 -9.02 -16.22
C GLN A 137 -3.09 -10.33 -16.07
N GLN A 138 -2.55 -11.33 -15.37
CA GLN A 138 -3.25 -12.59 -15.11
C GLN A 138 -4.51 -12.39 -14.27
N LEU A 139 -4.46 -11.55 -13.23
CA LEU A 139 -5.65 -11.18 -12.46
C LEU A 139 -6.71 -10.55 -13.37
N VAL A 140 -6.33 -9.55 -14.17
CA VAL A 140 -7.26 -8.86 -15.08
C VAL A 140 -7.90 -9.83 -16.07
N ILE A 141 -7.12 -10.74 -16.67
CA ILE A 141 -7.63 -11.76 -17.59
C ILE A 141 -8.61 -12.70 -16.88
N ALA A 142 -8.29 -13.15 -15.67
CA ALA A 142 -9.16 -14.02 -14.88
C ALA A 142 -10.49 -13.35 -14.49
N SER A 143 -10.51 -12.03 -14.40
CA SER A 143 -11.70 -11.24 -14.04
C SER A 143 -12.67 -10.95 -15.19
N VAL A 144 -12.31 -11.26 -16.44
CA VAL A 144 -13.14 -10.97 -17.63
C VAL A 144 -13.58 -12.24 -18.35
N THR A 145 -14.47 -13.00 -17.71
CA THR A 145 -15.01 -14.26 -18.26
C THR A 145 -16.04 -14.03 -19.38
N GLU A 146 -16.82 -12.94 -19.29
CA GLU A 146 -17.81 -12.56 -20.29
C GLU A 146 -17.17 -11.82 -21.48
N GLU A 147 -17.42 -12.28 -22.71
CA GLU A 147 -16.87 -11.67 -23.94
C GLU A 147 -17.19 -10.17 -24.06
N ALA A 148 -18.42 -9.77 -23.68
CA ALA A 148 -18.84 -8.36 -23.70
C ALA A 148 -18.01 -7.46 -22.76
N LYS A 149 -17.40 -8.03 -21.71
CA LYS A 149 -16.56 -7.30 -20.76
C LYS A 149 -15.07 -7.28 -21.15
N GLN A 150 -14.66 -8.01 -22.18
CA GLN A 150 -13.26 -8.11 -22.64
C GLN A 150 -12.84 -6.89 -23.49
N THR A 151 -12.93 -5.70 -22.89
CA THR A 151 -12.56 -4.44 -23.55
C THR A 151 -11.25 -3.89 -22.98
N ARG A 152 -10.54 -3.06 -23.76
CA ARG A 152 -9.34 -2.35 -23.27
C ARG A 152 -9.65 -1.42 -22.10
N GLU A 153 -10.83 -0.81 -22.11
CA GLU A 153 -11.29 0.08 -21.04
C GLU A 153 -11.48 -0.68 -19.73
N ASN A 154 -12.18 -1.82 -19.77
CA ASN A 154 -12.37 -2.66 -18.59
C ASN A 154 -11.04 -3.24 -18.08
N ALA A 155 -10.15 -3.65 -18.99
CA ALA A 155 -8.81 -4.09 -18.58
C ALA A 155 -8.02 -2.98 -17.88
N ALA A 156 -8.08 -1.73 -18.36
CA ALA A 156 -7.43 -0.59 -17.72
C ALA A 156 -8.06 -0.27 -16.35
N LEU A 157 -9.38 -0.38 -16.25
CA LEU A 157 -10.13 -0.20 -15.01
C LEU A 157 -9.73 -1.25 -13.96
N LEU A 158 -9.76 -2.53 -14.32
CA LEU A 158 -9.39 -3.63 -13.43
C LEU A 158 -7.91 -3.55 -12.99
N ASN A 159 -7.01 -3.12 -13.87
CA ASN A 159 -5.62 -2.85 -13.50
C ASN A 159 -5.53 -1.80 -12.38
N LYS A 160 -6.31 -0.71 -12.44
CA LYS A 160 -6.32 0.31 -11.39
C LYS A 160 -6.91 -0.21 -10.09
N TYR A 161 -8.01 -0.97 -10.18
CA TYR A 161 -8.63 -1.61 -9.02
C TYR A 161 -7.64 -2.53 -8.31
N TYR A 162 -7.03 -3.48 -9.03
CA TYR A 162 -6.06 -4.40 -8.45
C TYR A 162 -4.78 -3.72 -7.99
N LEU A 163 -4.35 -2.62 -8.62
CA LEU A 163 -3.25 -1.82 -8.11
C LEU A 163 -3.56 -1.24 -6.72
N MET A 164 -4.76 -0.70 -6.51
CA MET A 164 -5.17 -0.20 -5.19
C MET A 164 -5.30 -1.33 -4.17
N LEU A 165 -6.01 -2.41 -4.52
CA LEU A 165 -6.21 -3.55 -3.63
C LEU A 165 -4.88 -4.19 -3.21
N SER A 166 -3.98 -4.44 -4.17
CA SER A 166 -2.65 -4.97 -3.87
C SER A 166 -1.82 -4.01 -3.02
N THR A 167 -1.92 -2.69 -3.26
CA THR A 167 -1.22 -1.68 -2.44
C THR A 167 -1.69 -1.69 -0.99
N VAL A 168 -2.99 -1.80 -0.74
CA VAL A 168 -3.51 -1.97 0.63
C VAL A 168 -2.86 -3.19 1.30
N GLN A 169 -2.81 -4.32 0.59
CA GLN A 169 -2.26 -5.56 1.13
C GLN A 169 -0.74 -5.50 1.38
N PHE A 170 0.07 -5.22 0.36
CA PHE A 170 1.53 -5.26 0.52
C PHE A 170 2.04 -4.12 1.39
N ALA A 171 1.38 -2.96 1.42
CA ALA A 171 1.78 -1.86 2.30
C ALA A 171 1.47 -2.18 3.77
N SER A 172 0.34 -2.84 4.06
CA SER A 172 0.05 -3.37 5.40
C SER A 172 1.10 -4.38 5.85
N TRP A 173 1.47 -5.29 4.94
CA TRP A 173 2.51 -6.27 5.23
C TRP A 173 3.86 -5.58 5.47
N ASN A 174 4.33 -4.72 4.56
CA ASN A 174 5.57 -3.96 4.70
C ASN A 174 5.63 -3.18 6.02
N PHE A 175 4.51 -2.56 6.41
CA PHE A 175 4.40 -1.86 7.69
C PHE A 175 4.64 -2.80 8.87
N SER A 176 3.99 -3.97 8.88
CA SER A 176 4.17 -4.98 9.94
C SER A 176 5.55 -5.62 9.99
N GLN A 177 6.35 -5.49 8.92
CA GLN A 177 7.71 -6.04 8.87
C GLN A 177 8.81 -5.01 9.18
N ALA A 178 8.44 -3.73 9.27
CA ALA A 178 9.36 -2.59 9.32
C ALA A 178 9.67 -2.11 10.75
#